data_AF-A0A452YLC5-F1
#
_entry.id   AF-A0A452YLC5-F1
#
_cell.length_a   1.000
_cell.length_b   1.000
_cell.length_c   1.000
_cell.angle_alpha   90.00
_cell.angle_beta   90.00
_cell.angle_gamma   90.00
#
_symmetry.space_group_name_H-M   'P 1'
#
loop_
_entity.id
_entity.type
_entity.pdbx_description
1 polymer ?
#
loop_
_entity_poly.entity_id
_entity_poly.type
_entity_poly.pdbx_seq_one_letter_code
_entity_poly.pdbx_strand_id
1 'polypeptide(L)'
;QSFDKEKDVNSVRVPSLEMACKDFHACQWPLDLGSDDEALALYFDKLNDKNNDAIEEVKKKSKQILTFSHFVPRQELCPEKRMLYYPNLPKVIGSDYLERRLRAIHDNAKDGAACHVFGHTHFCWDSVVDGIRYVQAPLAYPRERKRRINGGQGWLPFCVYRDGFNPEIYPAIWSDYYNKNRREPENTQLAPWVAKYFSKYYGPPVFAKQTESS
;
A
#
# COMPACT_ATOMS: atom_id res chain seq x y z
N GLN A 1 -15.96 4.10 -0.14
CA GLN A 1 -14.78 4.20 0.74
C GLN A 1 -13.82 5.23 0.16
N SER A 2 -13.30 6.18 0.95
CA SER A 2 -12.45 7.28 0.46
C SER A 2 -11.11 6.86 -0.17
N PHE A 3 -10.55 5.73 0.27
CA PHE A 3 -9.19 5.35 -0.12
C PHE A 3 -9.08 4.73 -1.53
N ASP A 4 -10.11 4.01 -1.98
CA ASP A 4 -10.14 3.38 -3.30
C ASP A 4 -10.74 4.33 -4.35
N LYS A 5 -9.88 4.98 -5.12
CA LYS A 5 -10.26 5.99 -6.12
C LYS A 5 -10.33 5.42 -7.55
N GLU A 6 -10.09 4.12 -7.72
CA GLU A 6 -10.13 3.45 -9.03
C GLU A 6 -11.51 2.87 -9.30
N LYS A 7 -11.96 2.88 -10.56
CA LYS A 7 -13.22 2.25 -10.95
C LYS A 7 -13.23 0.76 -10.62
N ASP A 8 -14.40 0.23 -10.31
CA ASP A 8 -14.55 -1.19 -10.03
C ASP A 8 -14.37 -2.04 -11.29
N VAL A 9 -13.68 -3.17 -11.12
CA VAL A 9 -13.45 -4.14 -12.19
C VAL A 9 -14.64 -5.08 -12.25
N ASN A 10 -15.59 -4.77 -13.15
CA ASN A 10 -16.83 -5.54 -13.32
C ASN A 10 -16.79 -6.53 -14.49
N SER A 11 -15.68 -6.56 -15.25
CA SER A 11 -15.52 -7.41 -16.44
C SER A 11 -15.32 -8.89 -16.12
N VAL A 12 -15.08 -9.23 -14.84
CA VAL A 12 -14.89 -10.60 -14.36
C VAL A 12 -15.63 -10.76 -13.02
N ARG A 13 -15.99 -12.01 -12.67
CA ARG A 13 -16.59 -12.29 -11.37
C ARG A 13 -15.52 -12.17 -10.28
N VAL A 14 -15.52 -11.06 -9.56
CA VAL A 14 -14.63 -10.81 -8.41
C VAL A 14 -15.34 -11.26 -7.11
N PRO A 15 -14.70 -12.05 -6.24
CA PRO A 15 -15.26 -12.39 -4.93
C PRO A 15 -15.56 -11.14 -4.09
N SER A 16 -16.61 -11.18 -3.28
CA SER A 16 -16.93 -10.06 -2.37
C SER A 16 -15.87 -9.89 -1.28
N LEU A 17 -15.88 -8.74 -0.61
CA LEU A 17 -14.93 -8.46 0.47
C LEU A 17 -15.11 -9.43 1.63
N GLU A 18 -16.34 -9.79 1.99
CA GLU A 18 -16.65 -10.73 3.06
C GLU A 18 -16.03 -12.10 2.78
N MET A 19 -16.08 -12.55 1.52
CA MET A 19 -15.51 -13.84 1.12
C MET A 19 -13.97 -13.85 1.12
N ALA A 20 -13.35 -12.73 0.73
CA ALA A 20 -11.91 -12.66 0.51
C ALA A 20 -11.12 -12.20 1.74
N CYS A 21 -11.73 -11.37 2.59
CA CYS A 21 -11.09 -10.70 3.71
C CYS A 21 -11.57 -11.32 5.02
N LYS A 22 -10.69 -12.09 5.67
CA LYS A 22 -11.01 -12.79 6.93
C LYS A 22 -11.48 -11.86 8.04
N ASP A 23 -11.04 -10.60 8.02
CA ASP A 23 -11.36 -9.61 9.05
C ASP A 23 -12.87 -9.35 9.17
N PHE A 24 -13.65 -9.51 8.08
CA PHE A 24 -15.12 -9.38 8.13
C PHE A 24 -15.80 -10.47 8.98
N HIS A 25 -15.11 -11.59 9.21
CA HIS A 25 -15.60 -12.67 10.06
C HIS A 25 -14.92 -12.72 11.42
N ALA A 26 -13.68 -12.24 11.50
CA ALA A 26 -12.85 -12.34 12.70
C ALA A 26 -12.94 -11.12 13.62
N CYS A 27 -13.30 -9.95 13.08
CA CYS A 27 -13.40 -8.71 13.85
C CYS A 27 -14.86 -8.38 14.16
N GLN A 28 -15.13 -7.95 15.38
CA GLN A 28 -16.40 -7.38 15.80
C GLN A 28 -16.16 -5.94 16.26
N TRP A 29 -16.97 -5.02 15.76
CA TRP A 29 -16.89 -3.60 16.06
C TRP A 29 -17.98 -3.22 17.07
N PRO A 30 -17.81 -2.10 17.81
CA PRO A 30 -18.90 -1.47 18.55
C PRO A 30 -20.17 -1.31 17.69
N LEU A 31 -21.35 -1.47 18.30
CA LEU A 31 -22.64 -1.49 17.58
C LEU A 31 -22.94 -0.21 16.80
N ASP A 32 -22.34 0.91 17.20
CA ASP A 32 -22.46 2.22 16.58
C ASP A 32 -21.47 2.45 15.42
N LEU A 33 -20.59 1.50 15.12
CA LEU A 33 -19.60 1.59 14.05
C LEU A 33 -19.88 0.55 12.95
N GLY A 34 -20.27 1.04 11.77
CA GLY A 34 -20.44 0.26 10.55
C GLY A 34 -19.12 0.06 9.79
N SER A 35 -19.07 -0.97 8.94
CA SER A 35 -17.93 -1.25 8.04
C SER A 35 -18.17 -0.78 6.59
N ASP A 36 -19.34 -0.22 6.35
CA ASP A 36 -19.84 0.27 5.08
C ASP A 36 -19.44 1.72 4.78
N ASP A 37 -18.94 2.45 5.79
CA ASP A 37 -18.53 3.84 5.68
C ASP A 37 -17.10 4.11 6.21
N GLU A 38 -16.81 5.39 6.47
CA GLU A 38 -15.51 5.85 6.94
C GLU A 38 -15.39 5.91 8.48
N ALA A 39 -16.44 5.53 9.22
CA ALA A 39 -16.52 5.68 10.67
C ALA A 39 -15.44 4.86 11.39
N LEU A 40 -15.18 3.62 10.95
CA LEU A 40 -14.10 2.80 11.51
C LEU A 40 -12.74 3.42 11.30
N ALA A 41 -12.45 3.87 10.08
CA ALA A 41 -11.16 4.50 9.76
C ALA A 41 -10.93 5.76 10.60
N LEU A 42 -11.95 6.61 10.74
CA LEU A 42 -11.90 7.80 11.57
C LEU A 42 -11.77 7.46 13.07
N TYR A 43 -12.50 6.45 13.55
CA TYR A 43 -12.44 6.00 14.94
C TYR A 43 -11.02 5.56 15.30
N PHE A 44 -10.42 4.66 14.51
CA PHE A 44 -9.05 4.20 14.76
C PHE A 44 -8.00 5.30 14.59
N ASP A 45 -8.21 6.23 13.66
CA ASP A 45 -7.34 7.39 13.52
C ASP A 45 -7.35 8.24 14.80
N LYS A 46 -8.54 8.58 15.33
CA LYS A 46 -8.73 9.36 16.57
C LYS A 46 -8.10 8.73 17.81
N LEU A 47 -7.99 7.41 17.87
CA LEU A 47 -7.29 6.75 18.99
C LEU A 47 -5.82 7.17 19.12
N ASN A 48 -5.23 7.74 18.06
CA ASN A 48 -3.88 8.27 18.07
C ASN A 48 -3.78 9.69 18.65
N ASP A 49 -4.88 10.41 18.86
CA ASP A 49 -4.88 11.80 19.35
C ASP A 49 -4.28 11.93 20.75
N LYS A 50 -4.33 10.86 21.55
CA LYS A 50 -3.65 10.79 22.85
C LYS A 50 -2.13 10.98 22.77
N ASN A 51 -1.54 10.84 21.57
CA ASN A 51 -0.10 10.97 21.34
C ASN A 51 0.30 12.36 20.82
N ASN A 52 -0.64 13.31 20.68
CA ASN A 52 -0.37 14.61 20.03
C ASN A 52 0.78 15.38 20.71
N ASP A 53 0.81 15.45 22.04
CA ASP A 53 1.88 16.15 22.76
C ASP A 53 3.25 15.52 22.51
N ALA A 54 3.33 14.18 22.50
CA ALA A 54 4.55 13.44 22.21
C ALA A 54 5.01 13.64 20.75
N ILE A 55 4.06 13.69 19.81
CA ILE A 55 4.35 13.98 18.40
C ILE A 55 4.93 15.40 18.26
N GLU A 56 4.33 16.40 18.90
CA GLU A 56 4.84 17.78 18.86
C GLU A 56 6.22 17.91 19.48
N GLU A 57 6.51 17.16 20.55
CA GLU A 57 7.85 17.10 21.13
C GLU A 57 8.86 16.48 20.14
N VAL A 58 8.51 15.37 19.50
CA VAL A 58 9.34 14.71 18.48
C VAL A 58 9.62 15.66 17.30
N LYS A 59 8.60 16.36 16.81
CA LYS A 59 8.73 17.35 15.71
C LYS A 59 9.71 18.47 16.07
N LYS A 60 9.71 18.95 17.32
CA LYS A 60 10.59 20.03 17.77
C LYS A 60 12.03 19.59 18.00
N LYS A 61 12.25 18.37 18.50
CA LYS A 61 13.57 17.89 18.95
C LYS A 61 14.31 17.04 17.92
N SER A 62 13.61 16.43 16.97
CA SER A 62 14.18 15.44 16.06
C SER A 62 14.55 16.04 14.71
N LYS A 63 15.73 15.70 14.20
CA LYS A 63 16.17 16.09 12.84
C LYS A 63 15.59 15.20 11.75
N GLN A 64 15.16 13.99 12.10
CA GLN A 64 14.59 13.00 11.21
C GLN A 64 13.42 12.33 11.95
N ILE A 65 12.33 12.07 11.23
CA ILE A 65 11.12 11.48 11.78
C ILE A 65 10.83 10.20 11.01
N LEU A 66 10.64 9.12 11.77
CA LEU A 66 10.25 7.81 11.25
C LEU A 66 8.87 7.46 11.82
N THR A 67 7.88 7.33 10.95
CA THR A 67 6.53 6.91 11.33
C THR A 67 6.23 5.51 10.81
N PHE A 68 5.27 4.84 11.45
CA PHE A 68 4.89 3.48 11.10
C PHE A 68 3.38 3.35 11.02
N SER A 69 2.90 2.51 10.11
CA SER A 69 1.53 2.03 10.11
C SER A 69 1.50 0.59 9.62
N HIS A 70 0.45 -0.17 9.95
CA HIS A 70 0.27 -1.48 9.35
C HIS A 70 -0.32 -1.36 7.94
N PHE A 71 -1.31 -0.49 7.80
CA PHE A 71 -2.05 -0.25 6.56
C PHE A 71 -1.29 0.66 5.59
N VAL A 72 -1.70 0.67 4.34
CA VAL A 72 -1.11 1.47 3.27
C VAL A 72 -1.55 2.93 3.43
N PRO A 73 -0.62 3.90 3.54
CA PRO A 73 -0.98 5.29 3.80
C PRO A 73 -1.43 6.04 2.55
N ARG A 74 -1.13 5.54 1.33
CA ARG A 74 -1.53 6.18 0.07
C ARG A 74 -1.87 5.12 -0.97
N GLN A 75 -2.96 5.34 -1.72
CA GLN A 75 -3.36 4.39 -2.77
C GLN A 75 -2.26 4.18 -3.83
N GLU A 76 -1.47 5.22 -4.11
CA GLU A 76 -0.37 5.16 -5.07
C GLU A 76 0.73 4.14 -4.70
N LEU A 77 0.80 3.74 -3.43
CA LEU A 77 1.74 2.74 -2.89
C LEU A 77 1.21 1.29 -3.00
N CYS A 78 0.13 1.10 -3.75
CA CYS A 78 -0.44 -0.20 -4.10
C CYS A 78 -0.60 -0.27 -5.62
N PRO A 79 -0.27 -1.37 -6.30
CA PRO A 79 -0.48 -1.50 -7.73
C PRO A 79 -1.95 -1.27 -8.12
N GLU A 80 -2.17 -0.76 -9.33
CA GLU A 80 -3.50 -0.52 -9.90
C GLU A 80 -4.31 -1.81 -9.97
N LYS A 81 -5.64 -1.72 -9.83
CA LYS A 81 -6.57 -2.86 -9.78
C LYS A 81 -6.36 -3.87 -10.90
N ARG A 82 -6.06 -3.39 -12.11
CA ARG A 82 -5.76 -4.23 -13.29
C ARG A 82 -4.61 -5.21 -13.06
N MET A 83 -3.66 -4.86 -12.20
CA MET A 83 -2.44 -5.63 -11.92
C MET A 83 -2.60 -6.60 -10.75
N LEU A 84 -3.73 -6.56 -10.04
CA LEU A 84 -3.98 -7.33 -8.82
C LEU A 84 -4.74 -8.62 -9.12
N TYR A 85 -4.41 -9.70 -8.39
CA TYR A 85 -5.25 -10.90 -8.40
C TYR A 85 -6.62 -10.65 -7.78
N TYR A 86 -6.68 -9.74 -6.80
CA TYR A 86 -7.91 -9.32 -6.14
C TYR A 86 -8.12 -7.82 -6.34
N PRO A 87 -8.90 -7.41 -7.35
CA PRO A 87 -9.12 -5.99 -7.66
C PRO A 87 -9.78 -5.18 -6.54
N ASN A 88 -10.48 -5.82 -5.61
CA ASN A 88 -11.09 -5.13 -4.47
C ASN A 88 -10.10 -4.91 -3.30
N LEU A 89 -8.83 -5.32 -3.42
CA LEU A 89 -7.82 -5.11 -2.38
C LEU A 89 -7.70 -3.63 -1.93
N PRO A 90 -7.70 -2.61 -2.82
CA PRO A 90 -7.67 -1.20 -2.40
C PRO A 90 -8.79 -0.80 -1.42
N LYS A 91 -9.90 -1.54 -1.37
CA LYS A 91 -11.03 -1.29 -0.47
C LYS A 91 -10.79 -1.72 0.99
N VAL A 92 -9.65 -2.30 1.33
CA VAL A 92 -9.42 -2.85 2.68
C VAL A 92 -8.00 -2.66 3.18
N ILE A 93 -7.25 -1.77 2.54
CA ILE A 93 -5.80 -1.66 2.80
C ILE A 93 -5.36 -0.33 3.37
N GLY A 94 -6.20 0.70 3.43
CA GLY A 94 -5.78 2.05 3.82
C GLY A 94 -6.94 3.00 4.08
N SER A 95 -6.60 4.22 4.48
CA SER A 95 -7.57 5.30 4.70
C SER A 95 -6.96 6.67 4.41
N ASP A 96 -7.79 7.62 3.95
CA ASP A 96 -7.36 9.01 3.73
C ASP A 96 -7.12 9.77 5.06
N TYR A 97 -7.59 9.23 6.20
CA TYR A 97 -7.26 9.76 7.53
C TYR A 97 -5.81 9.46 7.90
N LEU A 98 -5.34 8.25 7.61
CA LEU A 98 -3.95 7.84 7.82
C LEU A 98 -2.98 8.73 7.04
N GLU A 99 -3.28 9.01 5.76
CA GLU A 99 -2.45 9.90 4.93
C GLU A 99 -2.37 11.30 5.54
N ARG A 100 -3.52 11.88 5.89
CA ARG A 100 -3.59 13.22 6.46
C ARG A 100 -2.81 13.35 7.77
N ARG A 101 -2.97 12.39 8.68
CA ARG A 101 -2.21 12.37 9.94
C ARG A 101 -0.72 12.23 9.69
N LEU A 102 -0.34 11.29 8.82
CA LEU A 102 1.05 11.08 8.43
C LEU A 102 1.66 12.37 7.87
N ARG A 103 0.94 13.05 6.97
CA ARG A 103 1.38 14.30 6.35
C ARG A 103 1.56 15.41 7.39
N ALA A 104 0.63 15.54 8.33
CA ALA A 104 0.71 16.52 9.41
C ALA A 104 1.89 16.28 10.37
N ILE A 105 2.29 15.02 10.58
CA ILE A 105 3.48 14.70 11.37
C ILE A 105 4.76 15.14 10.65
N HIS A 106 4.80 15.06 9.32
CA HIS A 106 5.97 15.36 8.49
C HIS A 106 5.96 16.75 7.84
N ASP A 107 4.98 17.61 8.16
CA ASP A 107 4.75 18.92 7.53
C ASP A 107 5.98 19.85 7.53
N ASN A 108 6.81 19.77 8.56
CA ASN A 108 8.00 20.60 8.76
C ASN A 108 9.31 19.83 8.53
N ALA A 109 9.24 18.61 8.00
CA ALA A 109 10.43 17.80 7.74
C ALA A 109 11.24 18.40 6.58
N LYS A 110 12.56 18.44 6.76
CA LYS A 110 13.50 18.79 5.69
C LYS A 110 13.59 17.65 4.67
N ASP A 111 14.09 17.95 3.48
CA ASP A 111 14.35 16.93 2.46
C ASP A 111 15.22 15.79 3.02
N GLY A 112 14.78 14.54 2.79
CA GLY A 112 15.44 13.35 3.30
C GLY A 112 15.29 13.12 4.81
N ALA A 113 14.47 13.89 5.52
CA ALA A 113 14.22 13.75 6.94
C ALA A 113 12.89 13.06 7.29
N ALA A 114 12.07 12.70 6.30
CA ALA A 114 10.80 12.02 6.50
C ALA A 114 10.82 10.61 5.92
N CYS A 115 10.53 9.62 6.77
CA CYS A 115 10.34 8.24 6.34
C CYS A 115 9.09 7.64 7.00
N HIS A 116 8.35 6.83 6.23
CA HIS A 116 7.21 6.07 6.68
C HIS A 116 7.37 4.60 6.32
N VAL A 117 7.25 3.73 7.32
CA VAL A 117 7.26 2.28 7.12
C VAL A 117 5.84 1.75 7.22
N PHE A 118 5.42 0.98 6.21
CA PHE A 118 4.06 0.43 6.11
C PHE A 118 4.06 -1.06 5.72
N GLY A 119 2.88 -1.68 5.69
CA GLY A 119 2.73 -3.12 5.48
C GLY A 119 1.42 -3.56 4.85
N HIS A 120 0.90 -4.70 5.34
CA HIS A 120 -0.37 -5.31 4.96
C HIS A 120 -0.44 -5.95 3.56
N THR A 121 -0.04 -5.25 2.48
CA THR A 121 -0.29 -5.73 1.10
C THR A 121 0.71 -6.75 0.56
N HIS A 122 1.78 -7.03 1.30
CA HIS A 122 2.88 -7.92 0.86
C HIS A 122 3.62 -7.44 -0.41
N PHE A 123 3.40 -6.26 -0.94
CA PHE A 123 4.23 -5.71 -2.03
C PHE A 123 5.54 -5.15 -1.48
N CYS A 124 6.71 -5.52 -2.00
CA CYS A 124 7.90 -4.75 -1.65
C CYS A 124 7.75 -3.34 -2.24
N TRP A 125 8.08 -2.32 -1.46
CA TRP A 125 8.00 -0.93 -1.89
C TRP A 125 9.13 -0.12 -1.27
N ASP A 126 9.79 0.69 -2.09
CA ASP A 126 10.70 1.74 -1.63
C ASP A 126 10.70 2.86 -2.66
N SER A 127 10.15 4.02 -2.29
CA SER A 127 10.12 5.21 -3.13
C SER A 127 9.90 6.46 -2.29
N VAL A 128 10.27 7.61 -2.84
CA VAL A 128 9.94 8.92 -2.25
C VAL A 128 8.72 9.47 -2.98
N VAL A 129 7.71 9.90 -2.23
CA VAL A 129 6.59 10.65 -2.81
C VAL A 129 6.27 11.85 -1.94
N ASP A 130 6.20 13.02 -2.56
CA ASP A 130 5.95 14.31 -1.90
C ASP A 130 6.85 14.52 -0.68
N GLY A 131 8.17 14.30 -0.86
CA GLY A 131 9.19 14.51 0.17
C GLY A 131 9.29 13.43 1.25
N ILE A 132 8.37 12.45 1.30
CA ILE A 132 8.39 11.36 2.29
C ILE A 132 8.84 10.07 1.62
N ARG A 133 9.84 9.40 2.21
CA ARG A 133 10.21 8.04 1.79
C ARG A 133 9.23 7.03 2.36
N TYR A 134 8.69 6.16 1.52
CA TYR A 134 7.78 5.09 1.89
C TYR A 134 8.45 3.74 1.70
N VAL A 135 8.55 2.95 2.77
CA VAL A 135 9.21 1.65 2.79
C VAL A 135 8.24 0.56 3.22
N GLN A 136 8.11 -0.50 2.42
CA GLN A 136 7.44 -1.74 2.77
C GLN A 136 8.37 -2.92 2.45
N ALA A 137 8.82 -3.60 3.50
CA ALA A 137 9.67 -4.79 3.42
C ALA A 137 8.97 -5.99 4.08
N PRO A 138 7.90 -6.53 3.46
CA PRO A 138 7.00 -7.45 4.14
C PRO A 138 7.61 -8.85 4.20
N LEU A 139 7.45 -9.49 5.35
CA LEU A 139 7.86 -10.89 5.53
C LEU A 139 7.03 -11.83 4.64
N ALA A 140 5.72 -11.57 4.50
CA ALA A 140 4.81 -12.34 3.65
C ALA A 140 4.67 -13.84 4.02
N TYR A 141 3.80 -14.58 3.32
CA TYR A 141 3.58 -16.00 3.58
C TYR A 141 4.79 -16.86 3.14
N PRO A 142 5.01 -18.06 3.74
CA PRO A 142 6.11 -18.96 3.38
C PRO A 142 6.27 -19.21 1.88
N ARG A 143 5.16 -19.37 1.13
CA ARG A 143 5.19 -19.59 -0.32
C ARG A 143 5.61 -18.34 -1.10
N GLU A 144 5.25 -17.16 -0.60
CA GLU A 144 5.60 -15.86 -1.20
C GLU A 144 7.07 -15.52 -0.92
N ARG A 145 7.56 -15.82 0.28
CA ARG A 145 8.97 -15.66 0.68
C ARG A 145 9.94 -16.33 -0.29
N LYS A 146 9.66 -17.59 -0.64
CA LYS A 146 10.48 -18.38 -1.58
C LYS A 146 10.72 -17.72 -2.94
N ARG A 147 9.88 -16.74 -3.32
CA ARG A 147 9.93 -16.05 -4.62
C ARG A 147 10.63 -14.68 -4.56
N ARG A 148 11.05 -14.21 -3.38
CA ARG A 148 11.70 -12.89 -3.21
C ARG A 148 13.22 -13.02 -3.24
N ILE A 149 13.87 -11.96 -3.74
CA ILE A 149 15.32 -11.85 -3.92
C ILE A 149 16.13 -12.10 -2.62
N ASN A 150 15.52 -11.98 -1.43
CA ASN A 150 16.15 -12.28 -0.14
C ASN A 150 15.34 -13.24 0.77
N GLY A 151 14.33 -13.95 0.24
CA GLY A 151 13.38 -14.72 1.06
C GLY A 151 13.75 -16.18 1.35
N GLY A 152 15.04 -16.53 1.22
CA GLY A 152 15.61 -17.80 1.68
C GLY A 152 15.91 -17.79 3.19
N GLN A 153 16.49 -18.89 3.70
CA GLN A 153 16.88 -19.09 5.11
C GLN A 153 17.80 -17.99 5.72
N GLY A 154 18.29 -17.04 4.92
CA GLY A 154 19.14 -15.92 5.34
C GLY A 154 18.47 -14.54 5.32
N TRP A 155 17.14 -14.46 5.37
CA TRP A 155 16.44 -13.17 5.43
C TRP A 155 16.88 -12.36 6.66
N LEU A 156 17.48 -11.20 6.44
CA LEU A 156 17.79 -10.23 7.48
C LEU A 156 16.72 -9.12 7.47
N PRO A 157 16.36 -8.57 8.65
CA PRO A 157 15.52 -7.39 8.73
C PRO A 157 16.07 -6.26 7.86
N PHE A 158 15.19 -5.58 7.12
CA PHE A 158 15.58 -4.41 6.35
C PHE A 158 15.92 -3.25 7.29
N CYS A 159 17.16 -2.77 7.23
CA CYS A 159 17.63 -1.67 8.08
C CYS A 159 17.20 -0.33 7.49
N VAL A 160 16.20 0.31 8.11
CA VAL A 160 15.67 1.61 7.69
C VAL A 160 16.49 2.78 8.27
N TYR A 161 17.01 2.61 9.49
CA TYR A 161 17.73 3.65 10.21
C TYR A 161 18.96 3.08 10.93
N ARG A 162 20.12 3.68 10.69
CA ARG A 162 21.36 3.51 11.45
C ARG A 162 22.17 4.79 11.33
N ASP A 163 22.21 5.57 12.40
CA ASP A 163 22.85 6.90 12.44
C ASP A 163 22.33 7.88 11.36
N GLY A 164 21.14 7.60 10.84
CA GLY A 164 20.55 8.26 9.68
C GLY A 164 19.68 7.29 8.87
N PHE A 165 18.78 7.83 8.05
CA PHE A 165 18.13 7.04 7.02
C PHE A 165 19.14 6.62 5.96
N ASN A 166 19.07 5.37 5.51
CA ASN A 166 19.84 4.92 4.36
C ASN A 166 19.47 5.78 3.13
N PRO A 167 20.39 6.52 2.49
CA PRO A 167 20.03 7.34 1.33
C PRO A 167 19.68 6.51 0.09
N GLU A 168 20.09 5.24 0.02
CA GLU A 168 19.81 4.37 -1.11
C GLU A 168 18.38 3.85 -1.08
N ILE A 169 17.70 3.96 -2.23
CA ILE A 169 16.39 3.35 -2.47
C ILE A 169 16.60 1.89 -2.85
N TYR A 170 15.96 0.99 -2.10
CA TYR A 170 16.07 -0.43 -2.32
C TYR A 170 15.26 -0.87 -3.55
N PRO A 171 15.82 -1.69 -4.46
CA PRO A 171 15.09 -2.18 -5.63
C PRO A 171 13.84 -2.98 -5.25
N ALA A 172 12.70 -2.59 -5.78
CA ALA A 172 11.45 -3.31 -5.62
C ALA A 172 10.60 -3.19 -6.88
N ILE A 173 10.21 -4.35 -7.44
CA ILE A 173 9.57 -4.46 -8.76
C ILE A 173 8.43 -3.45 -8.97
N TRP A 174 7.59 -3.25 -7.94
CA TRP A 174 6.45 -2.35 -8.04
C TRP A 174 6.85 -0.87 -7.98
N SER A 175 7.65 -0.46 -6.99
CA SER A 175 8.09 0.93 -6.91
C SER A 175 9.00 1.29 -8.10
N ASP A 176 9.90 0.40 -8.53
CA ASP A 176 10.74 0.57 -9.72
C ASP A 176 9.92 0.76 -11.00
N TYR A 177 8.78 0.08 -11.09
CA TYR A 177 7.86 0.26 -12.20
C TYR A 177 7.17 1.62 -12.15
N TYR A 178 6.59 2.00 -11.00
CA TYR A 178 5.89 3.28 -10.87
C TYR A 178 6.83 4.50 -10.86
N ASN A 179 8.13 4.30 -10.60
CA ASN A 179 9.16 5.33 -10.81
C ASN A 179 9.37 5.66 -12.29
N LYS A 180 9.02 4.73 -13.20
CA LYS A 180 9.20 4.88 -14.66
C LYS A 180 7.90 5.02 -15.42
N ASN A 181 6.78 4.64 -14.81
CA ASN A 181 5.47 4.58 -15.42
C ASN A 181 4.47 5.30 -14.53
N ARG A 182 3.75 6.27 -15.10
CA ARG A 182 2.66 6.93 -14.38
C ARG A 182 1.55 5.92 -14.09
N ARG A 183 0.80 6.19 -13.03
CA ARG A 183 -0.48 5.53 -12.83
C ARG A 183 -1.46 6.02 -13.90
N GLU A 184 -2.14 5.09 -14.52
CA GLU A 184 -3.18 5.27 -15.53
C GLU A 184 -4.30 4.25 -15.26
N PRO A 185 -5.21 4.50 -14.30
CA PRO A 185 -6.23 3.53 -13.90
C PRO A 185 -7.14 3.02 -15.03
N GLU A 186 -7.34 3.84 -16.07
CA GLU A 186 -8.16 3.52 -17.23
C GLU A 186 -7.41 2.63 -18.26
N ASN A 187 -6.08 2.52 -18.14
CA ASN A 187 -5.27 1.70 -19.01
C ASN A 187 -5.46 0.22 -18.66
N THR A 188 -5.82 -0.62 -19.62
CA THR A 188 -6.06 -2.06 -19.38
C THR A 188 -4.81 -2.94 -19.50
N GLN A 189 -3.67 -2.38 -19.91
CA GLN A 189 -2.56 -3.15 -20.49
C GLN A 189 -1.80 -4.15 -19.60
N LEU A 190 -1.77 -4.14 -18.27
CA LEU A 190 -0.82 -4.98 -17.47
C LEU A 190 0.68 -4.71 -17.71
N ALA A 191 1.42 -4.74 -16.62
CA ALA A 191 2.88 -4.78 -16.69
C ALA A 191 3.37 -6.12 -17.29
N PRO A 192 4.52 -6.16 -18.00
CA PRO A 192 4.96 -7.34 -18.74
C PRO A 192 5.08 -8.63 -17.90
N TRP A 193 5.60 -8.54 -16.67
CA TRP A 193 5.73 -9.70 -15.79
C TRP A 193 4.38 -10.19 -15.25
N VAL A 194 3.41 -9.28 -15.09
CA VAL A 194 2.03 -9.61 -14.71
C VAL A 194 1.37 -10.38 -15.84
N ALA A 195 1.40 -9.84 -17.07
CA ALA A 195 0.84 -10.49 -18.25
C ALA A 195 1.44 -11.89 -18.47
N LYS A 196 2.76 -12.04 -18.30
CA LYS A 196 3.46 -13.33 -18.38
C LYS A 196 2.98 -14.32 -17.31
N TYR A 197 2.79 -13.86 -16.08
CA TYR A 197 2.28 -14.71 -15.00
C TYR A 197 0.85 -15.16 -15.27
N PHE A 198 -0.04 -14.24 -15.64
CA PHE A 198 -1.43 -14.56 -15.97
C PHE A 198 -1.50 -15.58 -17.11
N SER A 199 -0.76 -15.36 -18.19
CA SER A 199 -0.69 -16.28 -19.32
C SER A 199 -0.24 -17.69 -18.91
N LYS A 200 0.71 -17.80 -17.98
CA LYS A 200 1.25 -19.09 -17.52
C LYS A 200 0.28 -19.88 -16.64
N TYR A 201 -0.51 -19.21 -15.81
CA TYR A 201 -1.31 -19.87 -14.75
C TYR A 201 -2.82 -19.81 -14.96
N TYR A 202 -3.30 -18.88 -15.78
CA TYR A 202 -4.73 -18.63 -16.00
C TYR A 202 -5.12 -18.57 -17.50
N GLY A 203 -4.15 -18.68 -18.42
CA GLY A 203 -4.36 -18.47 -19.86
C GLY A 203 -4.21 -17.00 -20.29
N PRO A 204 -4.18 -16.69 -21.60
CA PRO A 204 -4.03 -15.32 -22.08
C PRO A 204 -5.19 -14.46 -21.56
N PRO A 205 -4.92 -13.25 -21.03
CA PRO A 205 -5.98 -12.40 -20.53
C PRO A 205 -6.93 -12.02 -21.67
N VAL A 206 -8.21 -12.35 -21.51
CA VAL A 206 -9.27 -11.97 -22.45
C VAL A 206 -9.60 -10.50 -22.19
N PHE A 207 -8.74 -9.60 -22.65
CA PHE A 207 -9.14 -8.21 -22.81
C PHE A 207 -10.02 -8.16 -24.05
N ALA A 208 -11.30 -7.88 -23.85
CA ALA A 208 -12.22 -7.66 -24.96
C ALA A 208 -11.57 -6.67 -25.93
N LYS A 209 -11.32 -7.12 -27.17
CA LYS A 209 -10.98 -6.22 -28.27
C LYS A 209 -12.04 -5.13 -28.25
N GLN A 210 -11.64 -3.88 -27.98
CA GLN A 210 -12.46 -2.76 -28.40
C GLN A 210 -12.61 -2.93 -29.92
N THR A 211 -13.83 -3.24 -30.34
CA THR A 211 -14.21 -3.19 -31.74
C THR A 211 -14.01 -1.74 -32.17
N GLU A 212 -12.99 -1.49 -32.98
CA GLU A 212 -12.93 -0.32 -33.83
C GLU A 212 -14.17 -0.36 -34.72
N SER A 213 -15.16 0.47 -34.40
CA SER A 213 -16.19 0.85 -35.36
C SER A 213 -15.61 1.98 -36.20
N SER A 214 -15.24 1.61 -37.42
CA SER A 214 -15.06 2.47 -38.60
C SER A 214 -16.23 3.42 -38.82
#